data_AF-A0A9D7CCA5-F1
#
_entry.id   AF-A0A9D7CCA5-F1
#
_cell.length_a   1.000
_cell.length_b   1.000
_cell.length_c   1.000
_cell.angle_alpha   90.00
_cell.angle_beta   90.00
_cell.angle_gamma   90.00
#
_symmetry.space_group_name_H-M   'P 1'
#
loop_
_entity.id
_entity.type
_entity.pdbx_description
1 polymer ?
#
loop_
_entity_poly.entity_id
_entity_poly.type
_entity_poly.pdbx_seq_one_letter_code
_entity_poly.pdbx_strand_id
1 'polypeptide(L)'
;MSPAFAYRFDAADRSIVIADDTTRSDPLIALARDADVVVHEAQIPSAADRLIAHVPNAPDLSRRILSHHTSDEDAAVRRVSPAE
;
A
#
# COMPACT_ATOMS: atom_id res chain seq x y z
N MET A 1 -0.32 -13.87 -13.35
CA MET A 1 -0.12 -12.76 -12.40
C MET A 1 1.35 -12.76 -12.06
N SER A 2 2.04 -11.66 -12.31
CA SER A 2 3.46 -11.51 -11.92
C SER A 2 3.52 -10.97 -10.49
N PRO A 3 4.55 -11.32 -9.70
CA PRO A 3 4.73 -10.74 -8.38
C PRO A 3 4.92 -9.21 -8.47
N ALA A 4 4.29 -8.48 -7.55
CA ALA A 4 4.62 -7.09 -7.26
C ALA A 4 5.74 -7.04 -6.22
N PHE A 5 6.60 -6.03 -6.29
CA PHE A 5 7.80 -5.93 -5.46
C PHE A 5 7.86 -4.59 -4.75
N ALA A 6 8.16 -4.64 -3.46
CA ALA A 6 8.62 -3.47 -2.74
C ALA A 6 10.14 -3.37 -2.80
N TYR A 7 10.65 -2.15 -2.71
CA TYR A 7 12.09 -1.87 -2.76
C TYR A 7 12.52 -1.09 -1.53
N ARG A 8 13.66 -1.47 -0.96
CA ARG A 8 14.35 -0.74 0.11
C ARG A 8 15.67 -0.19 -0.43
N PHE A 9 15.93 1.07 -0.14
CA PHE A 9 17.18 1.75 -0.43
C PHE A 9 17.81 2.19 0.89
N ASP A 10 18.97 1.63 1.22
CA ASP A 10 19.77 2.06 2.35
C ASP A 10 20.90 2.97 1.86
N ALA A 11 20.96 4.18 2.40
CA ALA A 11 22.01 5.16 2.22
C ALA A 11 22.88 5.23 3.49
N ALA A 12 23.92 6.08 3.49
CA ALA A 12 24.89 6.15 4.58
C ALA A 12 24.27 6.44 5.96
N ASP A 13 23.19 7.23 6.01
CA ASP A 13 22.56 7.66 7.26
C ASP A 13 21.02 7.55 7.25
N ARG A 14 20.43 7.07 6.15
CA ARG A 14 18.97 7.01 5.96
C ARG A 14 18.55 5.81 5.14
N SER A 15 17.29 5.43 5.27
CA SER A 15 16.67 4.32 4.56
C SER A 15 15.27 4.70 4.08
N ILE A 16 14.94 4.31 2.85
CA ILE A 16 13.64 4.56 2.23
C ILE A 16 13.08 3.24 1.71
N VAL A 17 11.81 2.98 2.00
CA VAL A 17 11.06 1.83 1.45
C VAL A 17 9.93 2.36 0.60
N ILE A 18 9.83 1.83 -0.62
CA ILE A 18 8.72 2.06 -1.55
C ILE A 18 7.95 0.76 -1.64
N ALA A 19 6.70 0.75 -1.14
CA ALA A 19 5.88 -0.44 -0.98
C ALA A 19 5.26 -0.97 -2.29
N ASP A 20 5.10 -0.08 -3.28
CA ASP A 20 4.26 -0.30 -4.47
C ASP A 20 2.77 -0.50 -4.11
N ASP A 21 1.93 -0.78 -5.11
CA ASP A 21 0.53 -1.18 -4.91
C ASP A 21 0.47 -2.53 -4.18
N THR A 22 -0.25 -2.59 -3.07
CA THR A 22 -0.21 -3.74 -2.19
C THR A 22 -1.44 -3.84 -1.29
N THR A 23 -1.81 -5.05 -0.91
CA THR A 23 -2.62 -5.31 0.28
C THR A 23 -1.70 -5.63 1.46
N ARG A 24 -2.26 -5.90 2.65
CA ARG A 24 -1.45 -6.25 3.83
C ARG A 24 -0.48 -7.39 3.49
N SER A 25 0.82 -7.11 3.66
CA SER A 25 1.92 -8.00 3.29
C SER A 25 2.94 -8.09 4.41
N ASP A 26 2.99 -9.23 5.10
CA ASP A 26 3.95 -9.46 6.19
C ASP A 26 5.43 -9.35 5.73
N PRO A 27 5.83 -9.82 4.53
CA PRO A 27 7.18 -9.59 4.02
C PRO A 27 7.52 -8.10 3.83
N LEU A 28 6.57 -7.28 3.36
CA LEU A 28 6.76 -5.83 3.25
C LEU A 28 6.89 -5.19 4.64
N ILE A 29 6.05 -5.58 5.60
CA ILE A 29 6.14 -5.09 6.98
C ILE A 29 7.52 -5.41 7.58
N ALA A 30 8.05 -6.60 7.31
CA ALA A 30 9.40 -6.97 7.74
C ALA A 30 10.49 -6.13 7.04
N LEU A 31 10.39 -5.91 5.73
CA LEU A 31 11.32 -5.07 4.95
C LEU A 31 11.32 -3.61 5.41
N ALA A 32 10.14 -3.08 5.75
CA ALA A 32 9.90 -1.69 6.15
C ALA A 32 10.30 -1.39 7.60
N ARG A 33 10.63 -2.41 8.39
CA ARG A 33 11.05 -2.23 9.77
C ARG A 33 12.29 -1.35 9.85
N ASP A 34 12.23 -0.39 10.78
CA ASP A 34 13.27 0.61 11.05
C ASP A 34 13.63 1.51 9.86
N ALA A 35 12.83 1.52 8.79
CA ALA A 35 13.00 2.49 7.73
C ALA A 35 12.76 3.91 8.25
N ASP A 36 13.54 4.87 7.77
CA ASP A 36 13.35 6.29 8.09
C ASP A 36 12.09 6.82 7.40
N VAL A 37 11.89 6.42 6.14
CA VAL A 37 10.73 6.79 5.32
C VAL A 37 10.13 5.54 4.69
N VAL A 38 8.80 5.43 4.77
CA VAL A 38 8.02 4.47 4.01
C VAL A 38 7.05 5.23 3.12
N VAL A 39 7.16 5.00 1.81
CA VAL A 39 6.19 5.45 0.82
C VAL A 39 5.25 4.27 0.57
N HIS A 40 4.02 4.40 1.04
CA HIS A 40 2.98 3.39 0.92
C HIS A 40 1.83 3.93 0.08
N GLU A 41 1.23 3.10 -0.78
CA GLU A 41 -0.02 3.49 -1.43
C GLU A 41 -1.14 3.69 -0.40
N ALA A 42 -2.10 4.53 -0.75
CA ALA A 42 -3.26 4.84 0.08
C ALA A 42 -4.46 5.01 -0.86
N GLN A 43 -5.13 3.89 -1.17
CA GLN A 43 -6.24 3.91 -2.10
C GLN A 43 -7.49 4.47 -1.44
N ILE A 44 -8.12 5.45 -2.08
CA ILE A 44 -9.36 6.09 -1.65
C ILE A 44 -10.53 5.32 -2.27
N PRO A 45 -11.29 4.50 -1.52
CA PRO A 45 -12.32 3.63 -2.10
C PRO A 45 -13.41 4.41 -2.85
N SER A 46 -13.80 5.57 -2.31
CA SER A 46 -14.79 6.43 -2.95
C SER A 46 -14.32 7.02 -4.29
N ALA A 47 -13.01 7.19 -4.50
CA ALA A 47 -12.46 7.61 -5.79
C ALA A 47 -12.49 6.45 -6.79
N ALA A 48 -12.23 5.22 -6.34
CA ALA A 48 -12.37 4.01 -7.17
C ALA A 48 -13.81 3.85 -7.66
N ASP A 49 -14.81 4.01 -6.79
CA ASP A 49 -16.22 3.92 -7.17
C ASP A 49 -16.60 4.94 -8.25
N ARG A 50 -16.12 6.18 -8.15
CA ARG A 50 -16.34 7.21 -9.18
C ARG A 50 -15.71 6.85 -10.52
N LEU A 51 -14.51 6.28 -10.52
CA LEU A 51 -13.85 5.82 -11.74
C LEU A 51 -14.68 4.72 -12.42
N ILE A 52 -15.11 3.73 -11.64
CA ILE A 52 -15.80 2.54 -12.11
C ILE A 52 -17.18 2.86 -12.70
N ALA A 53 -17.87 3.87 -12.17
CA ALA A 53 -19.15 4.35 -12.72
C ALA A 53 -19.07 4.73 -14.21
N HIS A 54 -17.85 4.99 -14.73
CA HIS A 54 -17.59 5.34 -16.12
C HIS A 54 -17.02 4.19 -16.95
N VAL A 55 -16.87 2.98 -16.38
CA VAL A 55 -16.32 1.79 -17.06
C VAL A 55 -17.46 0.82 -17.41
N PRO A 56 -17.86 0.71 -18.70
CA PRO A 56 -18.92 -0.20 -19.11
C PRO A 56 -18.51 -1.67 -18.92
N ASN A 57 -19.48 -2.54 -18.62
CA ASN A 57 -19.31 -4.00 -18.51
C ASN A 57 -18.26 -4.46 -17.48
N ALA A 58 -18.15 -3.75 -16.35
CA ALA A 58 -17.13 -4.01 -15.32
C ALA A 58 -17.70 -4.39 -13.95
N PRO A 59 -18.57 -5.42 -13.84
CA PRO A 59 -19.36 -5.70 -12.62
C PRO A 59 -18.52 -5.99 -11.38
N ASP A 60 -17.33 -6.56 -11.56
CA ASP A 60 -16.42 -6.96 -10.47
C ASP A 60 -15.21 -6.03 -10.28
N LEU A 61 -15.14 -4.92 -11.02
CA LEU A 61 -13.94 -4.09 -11.04
C LEU A 61 -13.66 -3.45 -9.68
N SER A 62 -14.68 -2.99 -8.96
CA SER A 62 -14.52 -2.41 -7.62
C SER A 62 -13.93 -3.44 -6.67
N ARG A 63 -14.56 -4.63 -6.61
CA ARG A 63 -14.08 -5.74 -5.78
C ARG A 63 -12.63 -6.11 -6.09
N ARG A 64 -12.24 -6.14 -7.36
CA ARG A 64 -10.87 -6.48 -7.78
C ARG A 64 -9.87 -5.39 -7.44
N ILE A 65 -10.20 -4.11 -7.59
CA ILE A 65 -9.29 -3.04 -7.16
C ILE A 65 -9.13 -3.12 -5.64
N LEU A 66 -10.22 -3.13 -4.89
CA LEU A 66 -10.15 -3.14 -3.43
C LEU A 66 -9.50 -4.41 -2.84
N SER A 67 -9.47 -5.54 -3.57
CA SER A 67 -8.83 -6.77 -3.09
C SER A 67 -7.29 -6.77 -3.19
N HIS A 68 -6.70 -5.87 -3.97
CA HIS A 68 -5.24 -5.83 -4.19
C HIS A 68 -4.57 -4.57 -3.64
N HIS A 69 -5.36 -3.61 -3.16
CA HIS A 69 -4.87 -2.31 -2.72
C HIS A 69 -5.16 -2.05 -1.24
N THR A 70 -4.32 -1.25 -0.61
CA THR A 70 -4.48 -0.83 0.79
C THR A 70 -5.32 0.44 0.85
N SER A 71 -6.36 0.45 1.70
CA SER A 71 -7.20 1.64 1.87
C SER A 71 -6.42 2.79 2.50
N ASP A 72 -6.85 4.02 2.26
CA ASP A 72 -6.30 5.21 2.91
C ASP A 72 -6.46 5.16 4.44
N GLU A 73 -7.57 4.59 4.93
CA GLU A 73 -7.80 4.35 6.37
C GLU A 73 -6.75 3.38 6.97
N ASP A 74 -6.47 2.27 6.27
CA ASP A 74 -5.48 1.27 6.71
C ASP A 74 -4.04 1.79 6.58
N ALA A 75 -3.75 2.61 5.56
CA ALA A 75 -2.44 3.22 5.36
C ALA A 75 -2.13 4.32 6.39
N ALA A 76 -3.17 4.98 6.92
CA ALA A 76 -3.04 6.07 7.88
C ALA A 76 -2.71 5.63 9.32
N VAL A 77 -2.67 4.32 9.60
CA VAL A 77 -2.43 3.83 10.97
C VAL A 77 -1.04 4.23 11.42
N ARG A 78 -0.99 5.17 12.37
CA ARG A 78 0.22 5.81 12.87
C ARG A 78 1.18 4.80 13.49
N ARG A 79 2.48 5.01 13.27
CA ARG A 79 3.58 4.37 13.99
C ARG A 79 3.26 4.30 15.49
N VAL A 80 2.93 3.11 15.99
CA VAL A 80 2.90 2.84 17.42
C VAL A 80 4.36 2.58 17.78
N SER A 81 5.02 3.55 18.41
CA SER A 81 6.32 3.30 19.01
C SER A 81 6.20 2.08 19.93
N PRO A 82 7.18 1.16 19.98
CA PRO A 82 7.17 0.12 21.00
C PRO A 82 7.01 0.78 22.37
N ALA A 83 6.11 0.26 23.20
CA ALA A 83 6.11 0.61 24.61
C ALA A 83 7.50 0.30 25.17
N GLU A 84 8.10 1.28 25.85
CA GLU A 84 9.34 1.10 26.63
C GLU A 84 9.19 -0.01 27.67
#